data_AF-A0A3M1ISM5-F1
#
_entry.id   AF-A0A3M1ISM5-F1
#
_cell.length_a   1.000
_cell.length_b   1.000
_cell.length_c   1.000
_cell.angle_alpha   90.00
_cell.angle_beta   90.00
_cell.angle_gamma   90.00
#
_symmetry.space_group_name_H-M   'P 1'
#
loop_
_entity.id
_entity.type
_entity.pdbx_description
1 polymer ?
#
loop_
_entity_poly.entity_id
_entity_poly.type
_entity_poly.pdbx_seq_one_letter_code
_entity_poly.pdbx_strand_id
1 'polypeptide(L)'
;MTSPRDPLRTLLLALVYPHRAAYYDDWLDSFHQSPAFDATTANLLELAPADLARSLDEHDLVILHHSCLADTIGELGPFSPVLAERRRARLVAFVGNEYNSPYVPMAEKRALLRACRPDIIATQLLLEAGLFLYEDLGAQVIALPHALNPAAYPRGPAPAARKTDIGVRYFRYSPLLGDEERNAIIDYFWRHGPDHGLVTDIDFEQRFSRDQWATFLRRCRGTVSSEAGSWYLDRDDALMRQVAAYVAANRSRLVLDDSAPLRGLVRRLPLPVKSAITWMLRHGPVKYAGMEDAKLDFGELYERFFKNAPRCPTYSKAISSRHFDAIGSGTCQIMLEGRFNDILTPGEHYLPVRQD
;
A
#
# COMPACT_ATOMS: atom_id res chain seq x y z
N MET A 1 17.25 -5.01 35.67
CA MET A 1 16.08 -4.15 35.47
C MET A 1 16.59 -2.79 35.04
N THR A 2 16.56 -2.50 33.75
CA THR A 2 16.86 -1.15 33.23
C THR A 2 15.73 -0.23 33.64
N SER A 3 16.04 0.97 34.16
CA SER A 3 15.06 2.04 34.36
C SER A 3 14.19 2.17 33.11
N PRO A 4 12.86 2.34 33.22
CA PRO A 4 12.05 2.68 32.05
C PRO A 4 12.67 3.93 31.41
N ARG A 5 13.05 3.83 30.13
CA ARG A 5 13.51 4.99 29.38
C ARG A 5 12.32 5.92 29.20
N ASP A 6 12.55 7.23 29.29
CA ASP A 6 11.53 8.21 28.95
C ASP A 6 11.05 7.98 27.50
N PRO A 7 9.74 8.15 27.23
CA PRO A 7 9.19 7.99 25.89
C PRO A 7 9.82 9.00 24.93
N LEU A 8 10.06 8.59 23.69
CA LEU A 8 10.59 9.48 22.66
C LEU A 8 9.49 10.44 22.19
N ARG A 9 9.75 11.75 22.24
CA ARG A 9 8.84 12.75 21.67
C ARG A 9 8.83 12.59 20.16
N THR A 10 7.70 12.11 19.64
CA THR A 10 7.58 11.59 18.28
C THR A 10 6.56 12.36 17.48
N LEU A 11 6.98 12.94 16.34
CA LEU A 11 6.08 13.58 15.40
C LEU A 11 5.78 12.64 14.22
N LEU A 12 4.52 12.29 14.04
CA LEU A 12 4.03 11.52 12.89
C LEU A 12 3.56 12.50 11.81
N LEU A 13 4.28 12.57 10.69
CA LEU A 13 3.85 13.30 9.51
C LEU A 13 3.02 12.38 8.61
N ALA A 14 1.71 12.64 8.54
CA ALA A 14 0.76 11.79 7.85
C ALA A 14 -0.17 12.59 6.93
N LEU A 15 -0.81 11.89 5.98
CA LEU A 15 -1.98 12.40 5.26
C LEU A 15 -3.23 11.84 5.91
N VAL A 16 -4.02 12.73 6.51
CA VAL A 16 -5.26 12.39 7.21
C VAL A 16 -6.46 12.88 6.41
N TYR A 17 -7.22 11.93 5.89
CA TYR A 17 -8.45 12.19 5.13
C TYR A 17 -9.42 10.98 5.21
N PRO A 18 -10.74 11.19 4.98
CA PRO A 18 -11.77 10.21 5.37
C PRO A 18 -11.73 8.83 4.69
N HIS A 19 -11.14 8.73 3.49
CA HIS A 19 -11.15 7.49 2.70
C HIS A 19 -9.72 7.03 2.41
N ARG A 20 -9.14 6.21 3.28
CA ARG A 20 -7.77 5.72 3.15
C ARG A 20 -7.65 4.21 3.37
N ALA A 21 -6.45 3.67 3.23
CA ALA A 21 -6.20 2.26 3.50
C ALA A 21 -6.20 2.02 5.01
N ALA A 22 -6.90 1.00 5.50
CA ALA A 22 -7.06 0.74 6.93
C ALA A 22 -5.72 0.60 7.68
N TYR A 23 -4.71 0.00 7.02
CA TYR A 23 -3.38 -0.17 7.63
C TYR A 23 -2.69 1.14 7.98
N TYR A 24 -3.06 2.27 7.37
CA TYR A 24 -2.58 3.58 7.80
C TYR A 24 -3.06 3.95 9.20
N ASP A 25 -4.31 3.63 9.52
CA ASP A 25 -4.85 3.84 10.87
C ASP A 25 -4.17 2.90 11.86
N ASP A 26 -3.89 1.67 11.45
CA ASP A 26 -3.26 0.66 12.31
C ASP A 26 -1.84 1.04 12.76
N TRP A 27 -1.05 1.65 11.86
CA TRP A 27 0.26 2.19 12.21
C TRP A 27 0.17 3.42 13.12
N LEU A 28 -0.74 4.35 12.83
CA LEU A 28 -0.97 5.51 13.70
C LEU A 28 -1.39 5.06 15.11
N ASP A 29 -2.35 4.15 15.21
CA ASP A 29 -2.79 3.56 16.48
C ASP A 29 -1.61 2.93 17.23
N SER A 30 -0.76 2.17 16.52
CA SER A 30 0.41 1.51 17.12
C SER A 30 1.41 2.51 17.73
N PHE A 31 1.67 3.63 17.06
CA PHE A 31 2.54 4.68 17.60
C PHE A 31 1.93 5.38 18.81
N HIS A 32 0.63 5.71 18.76
CA HIS A 32 -0.07 6.40 19.84
C HIS A 32 -0.29 5.54 21.09
N GLN A 33 -0.41 4.22 20.92
CA GLN A 33 -0.66 3.29 22.03
C GLN A 33 0.63 2.74 22.64
N SER A 34 1.75 2.81 21.93
CA SER A 34 3.02 2.29 22.43
C SER A 34 3.59 3.20 23.52
N PRO A 35 3.93 2.66 24.71
CA PRO A 35 4.51 3.46 25.80
C PRO A 35 5.94 3.95 25.49
N ALA A 36 6.54 3.51 24.38
CA ALA A 36 7.86 3.94 23.96
C ALA A 36 7.86 5.32 23.28
N PHE A 37 6.69 5.82 22.87
CA PHE A 37 6.54 7.07 22.11
C PHE A 37 5.54 8.00 22.78
N ASP A 38 5.93 9.27 22.93
CA ASP A 38 5.02 10.37 23.18
C ASP A 38 4.65 10.96 21.80
N ALA A 39 3.65 10.35 21.17
CA ALA A 39 3.35 10.55 19.76
C ALA A 39 2.31 11.66 19.53
N THR A 40 2.61 12.57 18.60
CA THR A 40 1.65 13.51 18.03
C THR A 40 1.55 13.30 16.53
N THR A 41 0.40 13.63 15.92
CA THR A 41 0.21 13.51 14.47
C THR A 41 -0.05 14.88 13.86
N ALA A 42 0.74 15.25 12.86
CA ALA A 42 0.49 16.42 12.04
C ALA A 42 0.03 16.01 10.64
N ASN A 43 -1.12 16.55 10.22
CA ASN A 43 -1.66 16.33 8.89
C ASN A 43 -0.96 17.25 7.89
N LEU A 44 -0.21 16.70 6.93
CA LEU A 44 0.51 17.51 5.93
C LEU A 44 -0.43 18.33 5.02
N LEU A 45 -1.73 17.99 4.97
CA LEU A 45 -2.74 18.77 4.25
C LEU A 45 -3.04 20.12 4.92
N GLU A 46 -2.79 20.23 6.23
CA GLU A 46 -3.12 21.39 7.07
C GLU A 46 -1.87 22.09 7.61
N LEU A 47 -0.71 21.42 7.57
CA LEU A 47 0.56 21.94 8.07
C LEU A 47 1.25 22.81 7.01
N ALA A 48 1.84 23.94 7.43
CA ALA A 48 2.76 24.69 6.56
C ALA A 48 4.22 24.28 6.83
N PRO A 49 5.11 24.25 5.81
CA PRO A 49 6.53 23.94 6.02
C PRO A 49 7.22 24.83 7.05
N ALA A 50 6.86 26.13 7.11
CA ALA A 50 7.39 27.05 8.10
C ALA A 50 6.97 26.70 9.54
N ASP A 51 5.78 26.12 9.73
CA ASP A 51 5.32 25.68 11.04
C ASP A 51 6.07 24.42 11.48
N LEU A 52 6.27 23.47 10.55
CA LEU A 52 7.10 22.29 10.79
C LEU A 52 8.52 22.70 11.19
N ALA A 53 9.12 23.66 10.48
CA ALA A 53 10.49 24.12 10.75
C ALA A 53 10.66 24.66 12.18
N ARG A 54 9.61 25.25 12.76
CA ARG A 54 9.64 25.81 14.12
C ARG A 54 9.58 24.75 15.22
N SER A 55 8.87 23.64 14.98
CA SER A 55 8.66 22.60 15.99
C SER A 55 9.52 21.35 15.79
N LEU A 56 10.21 21.22 14.66
CA LEU A 56 10.91 19.98 14.31
C LEU A 56 11.96 19.57 15.37
N ASP A 57 12.74 20.53 15.85
CA ASP A 57 13.80 20.29 16.84
C ASP A 57 13.26 20.11 18.28
N GLU A 58 11.94 20.27 18.49
CA GLU A 58 11.29 19.90 19.75
C GLU A 58 11.13 18.38 19.89
N HIS A 59 11.25 17.64 18.79
CA HIS A 59 11.03 16.20 18.74
C HIS A 59 12.35 15.44 18.73
N ASP A 60 12.34 14.24 19.30
CA ASP A 60 13.48 13.32 19.26
C ASP A 60 13.41 12.42 18.01
N LEU A 61 12.18 12.16 17.52
CA LEU A 61 11.87 11.32 16.38
C LEU A 61 10.81 11.96 15.47
N VAL A 62 11.01 11.92 14.16
CA VAL A 62 10.03 12.28 13.14
C VAL A 62 9.81 11.06 12.25
N ILE A 63 8.54 10.68 12.06
CA ILE A 63 8.14 9.56 11.21
C ILE A 63 7.44 10.11 9.97
N LEU A 64 7.96 9.79 8.79
CA LEU A 64 7.21 9.93 7.55
C LEU A 64 6.33 8.70 7.41
N HIS A 65 5.04 8.86 7.70
CA HIS A 65 4.09 7.76 7.69
C HIS A 65 3.84 7.25 6.26
N HIS A 66 3.50 5.96 6.10
CA HIS A 66 3.26 5.31 4.79
C HIS A 66 2.33 6.11 3.87
N SER A 67 1.34 6.80 4.44
CA SER A 67 0.40 7.65 3.68
C SER A 67 1.09 8.73 2.84
N CYS A 68 2.30 9.15 3.21
CA CYS A 68 3.08 10.20 2.54
C CYS A 68 4.05 9.66 1.48
N LEU A 69 4.22 8.32 1.42
CA LEU A 69 5.25 7.64 0.63
C LEU A 69 4.71 6.41 -0.12
N ALA A 70 3.39 6.25 -0.20
CA ALA A 70 2.71 5.15 -0.88
C ALA A 70 2.11 5.59 -2.21
N ASP A 71 0.80 5.83 -2.24
CA ASP A 71 0.04 6.23 -3.44
C ASP A 71 0.23 7.69 -3.83
N THR A 72 1.03 8.43 -3.06
CA THR A 72 1.32 9.83 -3.32
C THR A 72 2.59 10.26 -2.61
N ILE A 73 3.25 11.25 -3.19
CA ILE A 73 4.47 11.87 -2.66
C ILE A 73 4.45 13.41 -2.77
N GLY A 74 3.45 13.98 -3.46
CA GLY A 74 3.41 15.40 -3.80
C GLY A 74 3.24 16.31 -2.60
N GLU A 75 2.44 15.89 -1.62
CA GLU A 75 2.19 16.64 -0.38
C GLU A 75 3.42 16.69 0.53
N LEU A 76 4.32 15.70 0.43
CA LEU A 76 5.56 15.68 1.19
C LEU A 76 6.65 16.55 0.53
N GLY A 77 6.61 16.71 -0.80
CA GLY A 77 7.58 17.49 -1.58
C GLY A 77 7.96 18.86 -0.96
N PRO A 78 6.99 19.74 -0.65
CA PRO A 78 7.24 21.05 -0.05
C PRO A 78 7.95 21.02 1.31
N PHE A 79 7.90 19.91 2.03
CA PHE A 79 8.53 19.75 3.35
C PHE A 79 9.96 19.19 3.25
N SER A 80 10.37 18.68 2.09
CA SER A 80 11.69 18.05 1.93
C SER A 80 12.87 18.94 2.33
N PRO A 81 12.92 20.26 2.06
CA PRO A 81 14.05 21.10 2.51
C PRO A 81 14.10 21.22 4.04
N VAL A 82 12.93 21.41 4.67
CA VAL A 82 12.82 21.53 6.14
C VAL A 82 13.25 20.24 6.82
N LEU A 83 12.84 19.08 6.28
CA LEU A 83 13.22 17.77 6.78
C LEU A 83 14.73 17.49 6.62
N ALA A 84 15.32 17.96 5.52
CA ALA A 84 16.74 17.79 5.22
C ALA A 84 17.65 18.60 6.15
N GLU A 85 17.17 19.78 6.58
CA GLU A 85 17.91 20.74 7.41
C GLU A 85 17.73 20.51 8.92
N ARG A 86 16.95 19.49 9.31
CA ARG A 86 16.75 19.09 10.71
C ARG A 86 18.09 18.93 11.43
N ARG A 87 18.16 19.38 12.68
CA ARG A 87 19.41 19.34 13.45
C ARG A 87 19.39 18.24 14.50
N ARG A 88 18.26 18.05 15.16
CA ARG A 88 18.15 17.14 16.31
C ARG A 88 17.39 15.85 16.00
N ALA A 89 16.20 15.96 15.42
CA ALA A 89 15.30 14.83 15.30
C ALA A 89 15.86 13.76 14.34
N ARG A 90 15.75 12.49 14.74
CA ARG A 90 15.96 11.38 13.80
C ARG A 90 14.75 11.27 12.89
N LEU A 91 14.98 11.08 11.60
CA LEU A 91 13.93 10.93 10.59
C LEU A 91 13.85 9.48 10.11
N VAL A 92 12.69 8.86 10.26
CA VAL A 92 12.43 7.51 9.76
C VAL A 92 11.35 7.57 8.70
N ALA A 93 11.64 7.03 7.52
CA ALA A 93 10.70 6.96 6.41
C ALA A 93 10.05 5.58 6.35
N PHE A 94 8.74 5.52 6.55
CA PHE A 94 7.95 4.30 6.40
C PHE A 94 7.45 4.28 4.97
N VAL A 95 8.05 3.45 4.12
CA VAL A 95 7.69 3.40 2.70
C VAL A 95 6.54 2.42 2.51
N GLY A 96 5.56 2.81 1.70
CA GLY A 96 4.45 1.93 1.32
C GLY A 96 4.36 1.78 -0.18
N ASN A 97 3.60 0.79 -0.64
CA ASN A 97 3.35 0.52 -2.06
C ASN A 97 4.65 0.57 -2.89
N GLU A 98 5.57 -0.34 -2.55
CA GLU A 98 6.89 -0.45 -3.14
C GLU A 98 6.84 -1.29 -4.43
N TYR A 99 6.32 -0.69 -5.50
CA TYR A 99 6.30 -1.25 -6.85
C TYR A 99 6.38 -0.11 -7.88
N ASN A 100 6.81 -0.41 -9.11
CA ASN A 100 6.82 0.59 -10.18
C ASN A 100 5.39 0.90 -10.62
N SER A 101 5.04 2.18 -10.61
CA SER A 101 3.70 2.66 -10.96
C SER A 101 3.83 3.88 -11.86
N PRO A 102 2.97 4.03 -12.88
CA PRO A 102 2.96 5.26 -13.68
C PRO A 102 2.43 6.46 -12.87
N TYR A 103 1.75 6.23 -11.73
CA TYR A 103 1.11 7.27 -10.92
C TYR A 103 2.02 7.84 -9.83
N VAL A 104 2.92 7.01 -9.32
CA VAL A 104 3.98 7.38 -8.38
C VAL A 104 5.22 6.59 -8.77
N PRO A 105 6.05 7.12 -9.68
CA PRO A 105 7.26 6.45 -10.14
C PRO A 105 8.22 6.18 -8.98
N MET A 106 8.87 5.02 -9.00
CA MET A 106 9.88 4.65 -8.00
C MET A 106 11.06 5.62 -8.01
N ALA A 107 11.48 6.09 -9.19
CA ALA A 107 12.55 7.07 -9.34
C ALA A 107 12.23 8.38 -8.60
N GLU A 108 11.00 8.88 -8.71
CA GLU A 108 10.54 10.10 -8.04
C GLU A 108 10.44 9.89 -6.53
N LYS A 109 9.90 8.75 -6.08
CA LYS A 109 9.86 8.37 -4.67
C LYS A 109 11.27 8.34 -4.07
N ARG A 110 12.23 7.71 -4.75
CA ARG A 110 13.65 7.66 -4.36
C ARG A 110 14.29 9.05 -4.35
N ALA A 111 13.99 9.90 -5.33
CA ALA A 111 14.48 11.27 -5.38
C ALA A 111 13.97 12.10 -4.19
N LEU A 112 12.69 11.97 -3.84
CA LEU A 112 12.11 12.66 -2.68
C LEU A 112 12.71 12.15 -1.35
N LEU A 113 12.88 10.84 -1.20
CA LEU A 113 13.56 10.27 -0.03
C LEU A 113 14.98 10.82 0.09
N ARG A 114 15.74 10.85 -1.01
CA ARG A 114 17.08 11.47 -1.03
C ARG A 114 17.04 12.94 -0.61
N ALA A 115 16.05 13.69 -1.08
CA ALA A 115 15.87 15.10 -0.70
C ALA A 115 15.55 15.26 0.79
N CYS A 116 14.73 14.39 1.39
CA CYS A 116 14.39 14.43 2.81
C CYS A 116 15.54 13.97 3.73
N ARG A 117 16.51 13.22 3.19
CA ARG A 117 17.67 12.66 3.92
C ARG A 117 17.27 11.87 5.18
N PRO A 118 16.39 10.85 5.11
CA PRO A 118 16.04 10.06 6.29
C PRO A 118 17.26 9.35 6.89
N ASP A 119 17.26 9.17 8.21
CA ASP A 119 18.28 8.35 8.89
C ASP A 119 18.01 6.86 8.68
N ILE A 120 16.74 6.48 8.66
CA ILE A 120 16.27 5.10 8.47
C ILE A 120 15.17 5.07 7.41
N ILE A 121 15.24 4.08 6.52
CA ILE A 121 14.16 3.73 5.60
C ILE A 121 13.63 2.36 6.01
N ALA A 122 12.36 2.32 6.41
CA ALA A 122 11.64 1.11 6.76
C ALA A 122 10.84 0.63 5.54
N THR A 123 11.27 -0.48 4.95
CA THR A 123 10.61 -1.14 3.80
C THR A 123 9.62 -2.20 4.28
N GLN A 124 8.52 -2.39 3.57
CA GLN A 124 7.59 -3.50 3.78
C GLN A 124 7.98 -4.77 3.01
N LEU A 125 8.98 -4.66 2.13
CA LEU A 125 9.57 -5.79 1.42
C LEU A 125 10.53 -6.56 2.32
N LEU A 126 11.03 -7.68 1.80
CA LEU A 126 12.18 -8.36 2.36
C LEU A 126 13.42 -7.44 2.34
N LEU A 127 14.35 -7.65 3.27
CA LEU A 127 15.49 -6.76 3.45
C LEU A 127 16.34 -6.65 2.17
N GLU A 128 16.54 -7.74 1.45
CA GLU A 128 17.27 -7.74 0.17
C GLU A 128 16.65 -6.80 -0.87
N ALA A 129 15.31 -6.74 -0.95
CA ALA A 129 14.62 -5.88 -1.90
C ALA A 129 14.62 -4.41 -1.42
N GLY A 130 14.51 -4.17 -0.11
CA GLY A 130 14.69 -2.84 0.46
C GLY A 130 16.10 -2.29 0.22
N LEU A 131 17.14 -3.11 0.44
CA LEU A 131 18.52 -2.74 0.15
C LEU A 131 18.70 -2.47 -1.35
N PHE A 132 18.16 -3.36 -2.19
CA PHE A 132 18.13 -3.13 -3.62
C PHE A 132 17.46 -1.80 -3.98
N LEU A 133 16.43 -1.32 -3.29
CA LEU A 133 15.83 -0.03 -3.65
C LEU A 133 16.55 1.19 -3.09
N TYR A 134 17.10 1.09 -1.87
CA TYR A 134 17.36 2.27 -1.04
C TYR A 134 18.77 2.36 -0.44
N GLU A 135 19.62 1.34 -0.57
CA GLU A 135 20.98 1.35 0.02
C GLU A 135 21.83 2.54 -0.45
N ASP A 136 21.63 2.99 -1.69
CA ASP A 136 22.38 4.09 -2.33
C ASP A 136 21.91 5.48 -1.87
N LEU A 137 20.88 5.56 -1.00
CA LEU A 137 20.33 6.83 -0.50
C LEU A 137 21.04 7.32 0.77
N GLY A 138 21.98 6.55 1.32
CA GLY A 138 22.75 6.93 2.51
C GLY A 138 21.97 6.82 3.82
N ALA A 139 20.84 6.12 3.83
CA ALA A 139 20.04 5.81 5.02
C ALA A 139 20.24 4.36 5.45
N GLN A 140 20.04 4.06 6.73
CA GLN A 140 19.96 2.67 7.19
C GLN A 140 18.65 2.06 6.69
N VAL A 141 18.72 0.95 5.95
CA VAL A 141 17.53 0.22 5.51
C VAL A 141 17.19 -0.87 6.53
N ILE A 142 15.92 -0.93 6.94
CA ILE A 142 15.39 -1.99 7.79
C ILE A 142 14.16 -2.63 7.15
N ALA A 143 13.99 -3.93 7.36
CA ALA A 143 12.75 -4.63 7.02
C ALA A 143 11.72 -4.43 8.14
N LEU A 144 10.56 -3.90 7.76
CA LEU A 144 9.42 -3.65 8.62
C LEU A 144 8.14 -4.12 7.90
N PRO A 145 7.91 -5.44 7.83
CA PRO A 145 6.70 -5.98 7.22
C PRO A 145 5.46 -5.47 7.97
N HIS A 146 4.29 -5.63 7.35
CA HIS A 146 3.04 -5.32 8.03
C HIS A 146 2.87 -6.12 9.33
N ALA A 147 2.01 -5.63 10.23
CA ALA A 147 1.69 -6.29 11.49
C ALA A 147 0.19 -6.27 11.76
N LEU A 148 -0.24 -7.09 12.72
CA LEU A 148 -1.62 -7.14 13.21
C LEU A 148 -1.90 -6.00 14.19
N ASN A 149 -2.99 -5.26 13.98
CA ASN A 149 -3.65 -4.48 15.02
C ASN A 149 -4.76 -5.33 15.69
N PRO A 150 -4.52 -5.91 16.87
CA PRO A 150 -5.46 -6.84 17.50
C PRO A 150 -6.73 -6.13 18.02
N ALA A 151 -6.67 -4.82 18.25
CA ALA A 151 -7.83 -4.04 18.67
C ALA A 151 -8.81 -3.84 17.50
N ALA A 152 -8.29 -3.62 16.29
CA ALA A 152 -9.11 -3.46 15.08
C ALA A 152 -9.61 -4.78 14.50
N TYR A 153 -8.82 -5.86 14.63
CA TYR A 153 -9.15 -7.18 14.06
C TYR A 153 -9.23 -8.26 15.14
N PRO A 154 -10.25 -8.20 16.01
CA PRO A 154 -10.45 -9.22 17.02
C PRO A 154 -10.95 -10.53 16.39
N ARG A 155 -10.65 -11.64 17.06
CA ARG A 155 -11.05 -12.97 16.62
C ARG A 155 -12.56 -13.07 16.39
N GLY A 156 -12.94 -13.67 15.27
CA GLY A 156 -14.33 -13.97 14.92
C GLY A 156 -14.89 -15.18 15.70
N PRO A 157 -16.21 -15.45 15.55
CA PRO A 157 -16.82 -16.67 16.10
C PRO A 157 -16.18 -17.94 15.48
N ALA A 158 -16.48 -19.10 16.06
CA ALA A 158 -16.01 -20.39 15.56
C ALA A 158 -16.39 -20.59 14.07
N PRO A 159 -15.56 -21.28 13.25
CA PRO A 159 -15.80 -21.43 11.81
C PRO A 159 -17.20 -21.97 11.46
N ALA A 160 -17.75 -22.90 12.24
CA ALA A 160 -19.08 -23.46 12.00
C ALA A 160 -20.22 -22.41 12.06
N ALA A 161 -20.05 -21.33 12.82
CA ALA A 161 -21.03 -20.24 12.94
C ALA A 161 -20.92 -19.18 11.82
N ARG A 162 -19.91 -19.30 10.94
CA ARG A 162 -19.67 -18.37 9.84
C ARG A 162 -20.44 -18.81 8.60
N LYS A 163 -21.15 -17.86 7.98
CA LYS A 163 -22.13 -18.10 6.90
C LYS A 163 -21.52 -18.11 5.51
N THR A 164 -20.36 -17.49 5.33
CA THR A 164 -19.65 -17.42 4.05
C THR A 164 -18.46 -18.37 4.13
N ASP A 165 -18.34 -19.29 3.18
CA ASP A 165 -17.19 -20.20 3.13
C ASP A 165 -15.94 -19.45 2.66
N ILE A 166 -16.03 -18.73 1.54
CA ILE A 166 -14.92 -17.95 0.97
C ILE A 166 -15.37 -16.51 0.76
N GLY A 167 -14.75 -15.56 1.46
CA GLY A 167 -15.04 -14.15 1.30
C GLY A 167 -13.81 -13.34 0.92
N VAL A 168 -13.94 -12.47 -0.08
CA VAL A 168 -12.86 -11.58 -0.54
C VAL A 168 -13.41 -10.19 -0.84
N ARG A 169 -12.68 -9.16 -0.40
CA ARG A 169 -12.82 -7.78 -0.88
C ARG A 169 -11.47 -7.30 -1.35
N TYR A 170 -11.39 -6.89 -2.61
CA TYR A 170 -10.11 -6.52 -3.18
C TYR A 170 -10.23 -5.45 -4.25
N PHE A 171 -9.14 -4.75 -4.50
CA PHE A 171 -8.96 -4.02 -5.74
C PHE A 171 -8.29 -4.95 -6.74
N ARG A 172 -8.85 -5.07 -7.96
CA ARG A 172 -8.19 -5.81 -9.05
C ARG A 172 -6.88 -5.12 -9.39
N TYR A 173 -5.80 -5.88 -9.46
CA TYR A 173 -4.52 -5.33 -9.89
C TYR A 173 -4.59 -4.91 -11.34
N SER A 174 -3.98 -3.76 -11.64
CA SER A 174 -3.88 -3.25 -13.00
C SER A 174 -2.94 -4.16 -13.79
N PRO A 175 -3.25 -4.49 -15.06
CA PRO A 175 -2.35 -5.21 -15.95
C PRO A 175 -0.96 -4.58 -16.08
N LEU A 176 -0.85 -3.28 -15.81
CA LEU A 176 0.40 -2.52 -15.77
C LEU A 176 1.41 -3.05 -14.74
N LEU A 177 0.96 -3.78 -13.72
CA LEU A 177 1.82 -4.37 -12.69
C LEU A 177 2.66 -5.55 -13.23
N GLY A 178 2.23 -6.18 -14.33
CA GLY A 178 2.88 -7.37 -14.88
C GLY A 178 2.66 -8.65 -14.07
N ASP A 179 1.82 -8.60 -13.02
CA ASP A 179 1.49 -9.73 -12.16
C ASP A 179 -0.03 -9.91 -12.08
N GLU A 180 -0.51 -11.08 -12.49
CA GLU A 180 -1.94 -11.44 -12.51
C GLU A 180 -2.28 -12.52 -11.47
N GLU A 181 -1.30 -13.02 -10.70
CA GLU A 181 -1.47 -14.18 -9.83
C GLU A 181 -2.60 -13.98 -8.81
N ARG A 182 -2.64 -12.79 -8.19
CA ARG A 182 -3.66 -12.42 -7.20
C ARG A 182 -5.06 -12.37 -7.83
N ASN A 183 -5.17 -11.77 -9.00
CA ASN A 183 -6.44 -11.66 -9.70
C ASN A 183 -6.91 -13.05 -10.15
N ALA A 184 -6.00 -13.87 -10.68
CA ALA A 184 -6.29 -15.20 -11.21
C ALA A 184 -6.81 -16.15 -10.14
N ILE A 185 -6.16 -16.23 -8.97
CA ILE A 185 -6.64 -17.12 -7.88
C ILE A 185 -8.00 -16.66 -7.35
N ILE A 186 -8.22 -15.34 -7.19
CA ILE A 186 -9.51 -14.83 -6.72
C ILE A 186 -10.62 -15.11 -7.76
N ASP A 187 -10.33 -14.90 -9.04
CA ASP A 187 -11.25 -15.20 -10.14
C ASP A 187 -11.61 -16.69 -10.22
N TYR A 188 -10.63 -17.57 -9.99
CA TYR A 188 -10.86 -19.00 -9.98
C TYR A 188 -11.89 -19.38 -8.92
N PHE A 189 -11.72 -18.90 -7.68
CA PHE A 189 -12.69 -19.16 -6.60
C PHE A 189 -14.03 -18.49 -6.84
N TRP A 190 -14.05 -17.31 -7.47
CA TRP A 190 -15.30 -16.64 -7.84
C TRP A 190 -16.10 -17.44 -8.88
N ARG A 191 -15.43 -17.98 -9.91
CA ARG A 191 -16.08 -18.74 -10.99
C ARG A 191 -16.47 -20.16 -10.58
N HIS A 192 -15.58 -20.86 -9.89
CA HIS A 192 -15.72 -22.31 -9.65
C HIS A 192 -16.21 -22.66 -8.24
N GLY A 193 -16.10 -21.74 -7.28
CA GLY A 193 -16.52 -22.00 -5.89
C GLY A 193 -17.96 -22.52 -5.76
N PRO A 194 -18.97 -21.88 -6.40
CA PRO A 194 -20.36 -22.35 -6.37
C PRO A 194 -20.55 -23.75 -6.96
N ASP A 195 -19.82 -24.12 -8.01
CA ASP A 195 -19.88 -25.46 -8.62
C ASP A 195 -19.40 -26.55 -7.67
N HIS A 196 -18.55 -26.18 -6.70
CA HIS A 196 -18.10 -27.04 -5.61
C HIS A 196 -18.94 -26.90 -4.33
N GLY A 197 -20.10 -26.22 -4.41
CA GLY A 197 -21.02 -26.03 -3.29
C GLY A 197 -20.54 -25.03 -2.23
N LEU A 198 -19.54 -24.19 -2.53
CA LEU A 198 -19.08 -23.14 -1.61
C LEU A 198 -20.00 -21.93 -1.66
N VAL A 199 -20.33 -21.39 -0.49
CA VAL A 199 -20.96 -20.07 -0.37
C VAL A 199 -19.86 -19.01 -0.49
N THR A 200 -19.74 -18.40 -1.68
CA THR A 200 -18.75 -17.36 -1.97
C THR A 200 -19.33 -15.95 -1.84
N ASP A 201 -18.53 -15.03 -1.32
CA ASP A 201 -18.82 -13.59 -1.28
C ASP A 201 -17.57 -12.81 -1.71
N ILE A 202 -17.39 -12.65 -3.02
CA ILE A 202 -16.21 -12.03 -3.62
C ILE A 202 -16.66 -10.80 -4.41
N ASP A 203 -16.11 -9.64 -4.05
CA ASP A 203 -16.46 -8.36 -4.67
C ASP A 203 -15.22 -7.44 -4.78
N PHE A 204 -15.17 -6.65 -5.86
CA PHE A 204 -14.11 -5.69 -6.12
C PHE A 204 -14.59 -4.25 -6.34
N GLU A 205 -15.89 -3.99 -6.28
CA GLU A 205 -16.48 -2.67 -6.48
C GLU A 205 -16.64 -1.91 -5.17
N GLN A 206 -16.93 -2.63 -4.08
CA GLN A 206 -17.23 -2.07 -2.79
C GLN A 206 -15.97 -1.95 -1.92
N ARG A 207 -15.55 -0.71 -1.67
CA ARG A 207 -14.52 -0.42 -0.67
C ARG A 207 -15.13 -0.39 0.73
N PHE A 208 -14.66 -1.27 1.60
CA PHE A 208 -15.00 -1.27 3.02
C PHE A 208 -14.16 -0.27 3.83
N SER A 209 -14.80 0.32 4.84
CA SER A 209 -14.09 0.91 5.98
C SER A 209 -13.35 -0.17 6.78
N ARG A 210 -12.49 0.25 7.72
CA ARG A 210 -11.77 -0.66 8.61
C ARG A 210 -12.73 -1.59 9.38
N ASP A 211 -13.78 -1.03 10.00
CA ASP A 211 -14.74 -1.81 10.78
C ASP A 211 -15.60 -2.75 9.91
N GLN A 212 -15.97 -2.29 8.71
CA GLN A 212 -16.69 -3.12 7.74
C GLN A 212 -15.83 -4.30 7.29
N TRP A 213 -14.54 -4.07 7.04
CA TRP A 213 -13.59 -5.11 6.68
C TRP A 213 -13.39 -6.13 7.80
N ALA A 214 -13.16 -5.69 9.04
CA ALA A 214 -13.04 -6.57 10.20
C ALA A 214 -14.33 -7.40 10.41
N THR A 215 -15.50 -6.77 10.29
CA THR A 215 -16.80 -7.43 10.41
C THR A 215 -17.00 -8.48 9.30
N PHE A 216 -16.59 -8.16 8.08
CA PHE A 216 -16.67 -9.06 6.94
C PHE A 216 -15.79 -10.30 7.14
N LEU A 217 -14.52 -10.11 7.50
CA LEU A 217 -13.60 -11.23 7.75
C LEU A 217 -14.15 -12.21 8.79
N ARG A 218 -14.73 -11.69 9.88
CA ARG A 218 -15.31 -12.50 10.97
C ARG A 218 -16.55 -13.30 10.55
N ARG A 219 -17.16 -12.99 9.41
CA ARG A 219 -18.28 -13.74 8.81
C ARG A 219 -17.83 -14.81 7.81
N CYS A 220 -16.55 -14.82 7.44
CA CYS A 220 -15.98 -15.72 6.43
C CYS A 220 -15.18 -16.85 7.10
N ARG A 221 -15.34 -18.09 6.63
CA ARG A 221 -14.51 -19.22 7.08
C ARG A 221 -13.09 -19.12 6.54
N GLY A 222 -12.98 -18.78 5.27
CA GLY A 222 -11.71 -18.54 4.59
C GLY A 222 -11.72 -17.27 3.73
N THR A 223 -10.52 -16.83 3.38
CA THR A 223 -10.22 -15.81 2.37
C THR A 223 -9.16 -16.36 1.41
N VAL A 224 -9.12 -15.82 0.21
CA VAL A 224 -8.19 -16.22 -0.85
C VAL A 224 -7.23 -15.07 -1.15
N SER A 225 -5.94 -15.36 -1.33
CA SER A 225 -4.94 -14.35 -1.69
C SER A 225 -3.66 -14.90 -2.31
N SER A 226 -2.72 -14.01 -2.54
CA SER A 226 -1.32 -14.28 -2.88
C SER A 226 -0.47 -13.23 -2.17
N GLU A 227 0.84 -13.31 -2.32
CA GLU A 227 1.69 -12.16 -2.02
C GLU A 227 1.30 -10.95 -2.88
N ALA A 228 1.51 -9.76 -2.32
CA ALA A 228 1.33 -8.49 -2.99
C ALA A 228 2.62 -8.04 -3.68
N GLY A 229 2.51 -7.13 -4.64
CA GLY A 229 3.66 -6.58 -5.38
C GLY A 229 3.80 -7.18 -6.78
N SER A 230 4.99 -7.04 -7.35
CA SER A 230 5.33 -7.44 -8.72
C SER A 230 6.73 -8.02 -8.79
N TRP A 231 6.96 -8.93 -9.73
CA TRP A 231 8.28 -9.44 -10.05
C TRP A 231 9.16 -8.46 -10.84
N TYR A 232 8.63 -7.31 -11.26
CA TYR A 232 9.31 -6.36 -12.16
C TYR A 232 9.74 -5.06 -11.46
N LEU A 233 10.07 -5.17 -10.18
CA LEU A 233 10.55 -4.05 -9.38
C LEU A 233 11.93 -3.55 -9.84
N ASP A 234 12.03 -2.24 -10.14
CA ASP A 234 13.26 -1.55 -10.52
C ASP A 234 13.36 -0.14 -9.90
N ARG A 235 14.58 0.38 -9.81
CA ARG A 235 14.97 1.66 -9.22
C ARG A 235 14.57 2.88 -10.05
N ASP A 236 14.40 2.72 -11.35
CA ASP A 236 14.31 3.83 -12.30
C ASP A 236 13.03 3.87 -13.13
N ASP A 237 12.14 2.88 -13.02
CA ASP A 237 10.91 2.74 -13.80
C ASP A 237 11.10 2.46 -15.31
N ALA A 238 12.24 1.95 -15.76
CA ALA A 238 12.52 1.75 -17.18
C ALA A 238 11.45 0.93 -17.92
N LEU A 239 11.10 -0.25 -17.40
CA LEU A 239 10.05 -1.10 -17.99
C LEU A 239 8.68 -0.41 -17.91
N MET A 240 8.34 0.16 -16.76
CA MET A 240 7.05 0.80 -16.56
C MET A 240 6.84 2.00 -17.49
N ARG A 241 7.89 2.79 -17.76
CA ARG A 241 7.86 3.87 -18.75
C ARG A 241 7.56 3.37 -20.16
N GLN A 242 8.12 2.23 -20.57
CA GLN A 242 7.86 1.64 -21.89
C GLN A 242 6.40 1.19 -22.02
N VAL A 243 5.89 0.50 -21.01
CA VAL A 243 4.49 0.05 -20.97
C VAL A 243 3.55 1.25 -20.96
N ALA A 244 3.81 2.26 -20.13
CA ALA A 244 3.01 3.48 -20.04
C ALA A 244 2.99 4.25 -21.37
N ALA A 245 4.14 4.39 -22.04
CA ALA A 245 4.23 5.03 -23.35
C ALA A 245 3.43 4.28 -24.43
N TYR A 246 3.49 2.94 -24.44
CA TYR A 246 2.68 2.12 -25.34
C TYR A 246 1.19 2.27 -25.06
N VAL A 247 0.79 2.22 -23.79
CA VAL A 247 -0.61 2.40 -23.41
C VAL A 247 -1.12 3.79 -23.79
N ALA A 248 -0.32 4.84 -23.56
CA ALA A 248 -0.66 6.20 -23.98
C ALA A 248 -0.82 6.32 -25.50
N ALA A 249 0.08 5.70 -26.28
CA ALA A 249 0.03 5.73 -27.75
C ALA A 249 -1.17 4.97 -28.35
N ASN A 250 -1.68 3.96 -27.64
CA ASN A 250 -2.81 3.13 -28.10
C ASN A 250 -4.16 3.54 -27.49
N ARG A 251 -4.22 4.63 -26.70
CA ARG A 251 -5.48 5.18 -26.19
C ARG A 251 -6.19 5.98 -27.28
N SER A 252 -7.44 5.63 -27.54
CA SER A 252 -8.29 6.28 -28.55
C SER A 252 -8.91 7.62 -28.11
N ARG A 253 -8.61 8.11 -26.90
CA ARG A 253 -9.27 9.27 -26.28
C ARG A 253 -8.29 10.20 -25.58
N LEU A 254 -8.60 11.50 -25.59
CA LEU A 254 -7.95 12.52 -24.76
C LEU A 254 -8.17 12.17 -23.28
N VAL A 255 -7.14 11.62 -22.65
CA VAL A 255 -7.06 11.45 -21.19
C VAL A 255 -6.37 12.68 -20.64
N LEU A 256 -6.93 13.30 -19.60
CA LEU A 256 -6.22 14.32 -18.85
C LEU A 256 -5.04 13.65 -18.16
N ASP A 257 -3.84 13.97 -18.63
CA ASP A 257 -2.61 13.59 -17.97
C ASP A 257 -2.54 14.27 -16.59
N ASP A 258 -2.01 13.54 -15.61
CA ASP A 258 -2.04 13.87 -14.18
C ASP A 258 -0.97 14.96 -13.92
N SER A 259 -1.12 16.13 -14.55
CA SER A 259 -0.26 17.28 -14.28
C SER A 259 -0.40 17.62 -12.79
N ALA A 260 0.72 17.47 -12.09
CA ALA A 260 0.89 17.65 -10.65
C ALA A 260 0.21 18.89 -10.01
N PRO A 261 -0.04 20.03 -10.71
CA PRO A 261 -0.67 21.19 -10.06
C PRO A 261 -2.14 20.99 -9.66
N LEU A 262 -2.91 20.21 -10.42
CA LEU A 262 -4.37 20.11 -10.23
C LEU A 262 -4.76 19.15 -9.09
N ARG A 263 -3.95 18.11 -8.85
CA ARG A 263 -4.24 17.07 -7.84
C ARG A 263 -4.19 17.61 -6.41
N GLY A 264 -3.21 18.46 -6.10
CA GLY A 264 -3.10 19.14 -4.80
C GLY A 264 -4.24 20.11 -4.54
N LEU A 265 -4.73 20.79 -5.58
CA LEU A 265 -5.86 21.72 -5.49
C LEU A 265 -7.16 20.98 -5.19
N VAL A 266 -7.43 19.87 -5.89
CA VAL A 266 -8.65 19.05 -5.70
C VAL A 266 -8.68 18.39 -4.31
N ARG A 267 -7.52 18.00 -3.77
CA ARG A 267 -7.41 17.44 -2.41
C ARG A 267 -7.67 18.46 -1.30
N ARG A 268 -7.56 19.76 -1.56
CA ARG A 268 -7.90 20.84 -0.60
C ARG A 268 -9.36 21.27 -0.65
N LEU A 269 -10.14 20.77 -1.61
CA LEU A 269 -11.55 21.15 -1.74
C LEU A 269 -12.42 20.57 -0.60
N PRO A 270 -13.49 21.29 -0.18
CA PRO A 270 -14.49 20.76 0.74
C PRO A 270 -15.15 19.48 0.20
N LEU A 271 -15.54 18.57 1.10
CA LEU A 271 -16.14 17.27 0.76
C LEU A 271 -17.31 17.33 -0.24
N PRO A 272 -18.27 18.27 -0.16
CA PRO A 272 -19.38 18.34 -1.12
C PRO A 272 -18.91 18.62 -2.55
N VAL A 273 -17.85 19.43 -2.69
CA VAL A 273 -17.26 19.80 -3.98
C VAL A 273 -16.45 18.63 -4.54
N LYS A 274 -15.70 17.91 -3.68
CA LYS A 274 -15.03 16.67 -4.07
C LYS A 274 -16.03 15.63 -4.57
N SER A 275 -17.11 15.39 -3.83
CA SER A 275 -18.17 14.45 -4.22
C SER A 275 -18.81 14.84 -5.55
N ALA A 276 -19.01 16.13 -5.82
CA ALA A 276 -19.53 16.62 -7.10
C ALA A 276 -18.52 16.46 -8.25
N ILE A 277 -17.23 16.76 -8.04
CA ILE A 277 -16.17 16.57 -9.02
C ILE A 277 -15.95 15.09 -9.32
N THR A 278 -15.88 14.23 -8.29
CA THR A 278 -15.77 12.78 -8.44
C THR A 278 -17.01 12.22 -9.16
N TRP A 279 -18.21 12.72 -8.87
CA TRP A 279 -19.43 12.34 -9.58
C TRP A 279 -19.41 12.78 -11.05
N MET A 280 -18.95 14.01 -11.35
CA MET A 280 -18.75 14.51 -12.72
C MET A 280 -17.66 13.76 -13.48
N LEU A 281 -16.53 13.41 -12.85
CA LEU A 281 -15.47 12.59 -13.48
C LEU A 281 -15.91 11.13 -13.69
N ARG A 282 -16.92 10.68 -12.94
CA ARG A 282 -17.50 9.34 -13.05
C ARG A 282 -18.63 9.26 -14.09
N HIS A 283 -19.36 10.35 -14.35
CA HIS A 283 -20.53 10.40 -15.27
C HIS A 283 -20.41 11.40 -16.44
N GLY A 284 -19.34 12.18 -16.50
CA GLY A 284 -19.06 13.14 -17.56
C GLY A 284 -18.16 12.58 -18.68
N PRO A 285 -17.86 13.38 -19.72
CA PRO A 285 -17.07 12.96 -20.88
C PRO A 285 -15.56 12.79 -20.59
N VAL A 286 -15.09 13.11 -19.38
CA VAL A 286 -13.69 13.06 -18.94
C VAL A 286 -13.54 12.01 -17.85
N LYS A 287 -12.78 10.94 -18.11
CA LYS A 287 -12.56 9.82 -17.17
C LYS A 287 -11.12 9.79 -16.64
N TYR A 288 -10.98 9.40 -15.38
CA TYR A 288 -9.71 9.31 -14.65
C TYR A 288 -8.85 8.15 -15.18
N ALA A 289 -7.53 8.36 -15.35
CA ALA A 289 -6.62 7.38 -15.96
C ALA A 289 -6.65 5.99 -15.28
N GLY A 290 -6.75 5.95 -13.93
CA GLY A 290 -6.86 4.71 -13.16
C GLY A 290 -8.16 3.90 -13.35
N MET A 291 -9.18 4.45 -14.01
CA MET A 291 -10.41 3.72 -14.37
C MET A 291 -10.38 3.15 -15.80
N GLU A 292 -9.47 3.62 -16.67
CA GLU A 292 -9.30 3.05 -18.01
C GLU A 292 -8.35 1.86 -18.04
N ASP A 293 -7.44 1.76 -17.07
CA ASP A 293 -6.52 0.62 -16.93
C ASP A 293 -7.25 -0.73 -16.77
N ALA A 294 -8.47 -0.73 -16.24
CA ALA A 294 -9.32 -1.92 -16.10
C ALA A 294 -9.77 -2.54 -17.44
N LYS A 295 -9.53 -1.86 -18.56
CA LYS A 295 -9.82 -2.35 -19.92
C LYS A 295 -8.58 -2.84 -20.66
N LEU A 296 -7.40 -2.74 -20.05
CA LEU A 296 -6.17 -3.22 -20.65
C LEU A 296 -6.18 -4.75 -20.66
N ASP A 297 -5.70 -5.34 -21.75
CA ASP A 297 -5.50 -6.78 -21.83
C ASP A 297 -4.16 -7.16 -21.21
N PHE A 298 -4.22 -7.91 -20.10
CA PHE A 298 -3.02 -8.43 -19.46
C PHE A 298 -2.23 -9.35 -20.39
N GLY A 299 -2.87 -10.20 -21.18
CA GLY A 299 -2.18 -11.14 -22.06
C GLY A 299 -1.33 -10.43 -23.10
N GLU A 300 -1.88 -9.38 -23.72
CA GLU A 300 -1.16 -8.53 -24.68
C GLU A 300 0.05 -7.84 -24.02
N LEU A 301 -0.16 -7.17 -22.89
CA LEU A 301 0.92 -6.46 -22.20
C LEU A 301 1.99 -7.43 -21.68
N TYR A 302 1.58 -8.60 -21.19
CA TYR A 302 2.48 -9.63 -20.70
C TYR A 302 3.37 -10.17 -21.81
N GLU A 303 2.79 -10.59 -22.94
CA GLU A 303 3.55 -11.10 -24.09
C GLU A 303 4.51 -10.04 -24.66
N ARG A 304 4.09 -8.77 -24.69
CA ARG A 304 4.87 -7.69 -25.29
C ARG A 304 6.00 -7.18 -24.40
N PHE A 305 5.77 -7.07 -23.09
CA PHE A 305 6.68 -6.37 -22.17
C PHE A 305 7.22 -7.27 -21.06
N PHE A 306 6.40 -8.09 -20.42
CA PHE A 306 6.76 -8.74 -19.16
C PHE A 306 7.37 -10.12 -19.34
N LYS A 307 6.91 -10.91 -20.32
CA LYS A 307 7.32 -12.31 -20.54
C LYS A 307 8.83 -12.51 -20.65
N ASN A 308 9.50 -11.61 -21.36
CA ASN A 308 10.95 -11.68 -21.59
C ASN A 308 11.72 -10.58 -20.83
N ALA A 309 11.03 -9.75 -20.04
CA ALA A 309 11.71 -8.78 -19.21
C ALA A 309 12.46 -9.49 -18.07
N PRO A 310 13.66 -9.02 -17.71
CA PRO A 310 14.34 -9.52 -16.53
C PRO A 310 13.46 -9.24 -15.30
N ARG A 311 13.29 -10.25 -14.45
CA ARG A 311 12.69 -10.05 -13.13
C ARG A 311 13.65 -9.26 -12.24
N CYS A 312 13.11 -8.65 -11.19
CA CYS A 312 13.89 -8.02 -10.14
C CYS A 312 14.96 -9.01 -9.64
N PRO A 313 16.22 -8.57 -9.43
CA PRO A 313 17.28 -9.45 -8.95
C PRO A 313 17.08 -9.94 -7.51
N THR A 314 16.06 -9.43 -6.81
CA THR A 314 15.69 -9.79 -5.44
C THR A 314 14.21 -10.17 -5.35
N TYR A 315 13.83 -10.81 -4.24
CA TYR A 315 12.45 -11.19 -4.02
C TYR A 315 11.59 -9.95 -3.71
N SER A 316 10.82 -9.51 -4.71
CA SER A 316 10.13 -8.22 -4.74
C SER A 316 8.64 -8.28 -4.40
N LYS A 317 8.12 -9.48 -4.11
CA LYS A 317 6.77 -9.67 -3.56
C LYS A 317 6.81 -9.70 -2.04
N ALA A 318 5.70 -9.36 -1.42
CA ALA A 318 5.61 -9.21 0.02
C ALA A 318 4.27 -9.65 0.60
N ILE A 319 4.30 -10.00 1.88
CA ILE A 319 3.13 -10.10 2.73
C ILE A 319 2.47 -8.72 2.85
N SER A 320 1.16 -8.66 2.65
CA SER A 320 0.35 -7.46 2.91
C SER A 320 -0.30 -7.48 4.29
N SER A 321 -0.72 -6.30 4.78
CA SER A 321 -1.55 -6.15 5.99
C SER A 321 -2.79 -7.05 6.00
N ARG A 322 -3.40 -7.29 4.83
CA ARG A 322 -4.62 -8.10 4.72
C ARG A 322 -4.45 -9.53 5.24
N HIS A 323 -3.23 -10.07 5.18
CA HIS A 323 -2.95 -11.39 5.74
C HIS A 323 -3.02 -11.37 7.27
N PHE A 324 -2.50 -10.32 7.89
CA PHE A 324 -2.58 -10.13 9.34
C PHE A 324 -4.01 -9.85 9.80
N ASP A 325 -4.79 -9.07 9.04
CA ASP A 325 -6.21 -8.84 9.34
C ASP A 325 -6.99 -10.18 9.40
N ALA A 326 -6.72 -11.07 8.43
CA ALA A 326 -7.32 -12.41 8.39
C ALA A 326 -6.86 -13.28 9.57
N ILE A 327 -5.56 -13.26 9.90
CA ILE A 327 -5.00 -13.94 11.07
C ILE A 327 -5.67 -13.46 12.37
N GLY A 328 -5.75 -12.15 12.59
CA GLY A 328 -6.38 -11.55 13.77
C GLY A 328 -7.85 -11.93 13.90
N SER A 329 -8.58 -11.92 12.78
CA SER A 329 -9.98 -12.33 12.71
C SER A 329 -10.18 -13.85 12.84
N GLY A 330 -9.10 -14.63 12.83
CA GLY A 330 -9.12 -16.10 12.82
C GLY A 330 -9.79 -16.66 11.57
N THR A 331 -9.58 -16.03 10.42
CA THR A 331 -10.10 -16.43 9.11
C THR A 331 -9.02 -17.23 8.38
N CYS A 332 -9.36 -18.45 7.96
CA CYS A 332 -8.43 -19.32 7.26
C CYS A 332 -7.97 -18.67 5.95
N GLN A 333 -6.71 -18.87 5.57
CA GLN A 333 -6.18 -18.32 4.34
C GLN A 333 -5.87 -19.45 3.37
N ILE A 334 -6.37 -19.32 2.15
CA ILE A 334 -6.00 -20.15 1.00
C ILE A 334 -5.16 -19.26 0.10
N MET A 335 -3.89 -19.60 -0.10
CA MET A 335 -2.98 -18.69 -0.79
C MET A 335 -2.07 -19.42 -1.76
N LEU A 336 -1.72 -18.74 -2.85
CA LEU A 336 -0.61 -19.18 -3.70
C LEU A 336 0.66 -19.29 -2.86
N GLU A 337 1.41 -20.38 -3.05
CA GLU A 337 2.69 -20.58 -2.38
C GLU A 337 3.64 -19.41 -2.68
N GLY A 338 4.27 -18.88 -1.63
CA GLY A 338 5.16 -17.73 -1.69
C GLY A 338 5.95 -17.60 -0.39
N ARG A 339 6.86 -16.61 -0.31
CA ARG A 339 7.72 -16.41 0.88
C ARG A 339 7.01 -15.71 2.03
N PHE A 340 6.09 -14.79 1.74
CA PHE A 340 5.37 -13.98 2.70
C PHE A 340 6.29 -13.32 3.75
N ASN A 341 7.36 -12.69 3.27
CA ASN A 341 8.45 -12.11 4.08
C ASN A 341 9.08 -13.08 5.09
N ASP A 342 9.06 -14.37 4.79
CA ASP A 342 9.52 -15.47 5.65
C ASP A 342 8.76 -15.57 6.99
N ILE A 343 7.55 -15.00 7.06
CA ILE A 343 6.68 -15.01 8.25
C ILE A 343 5.67 -16.15 8.20
N LEU A 344 5.07 -16.40 7.03
CA LEU A 344 4.03 -17.43 6.88
C LEU A 344 4.59 -18.66 6.17
N THR A 345 4.23 -19.83 6.70
CA THR A 345 4.76 -21.13 6.29
C THR A 345 3.64 -21.93 5.65
N PRO A 346 3.81 -22.45 4.41
CA PRO A 346 2.77 -23.23 3.73
C PRO A 346 2.44 -24.50 4.52
N GLY A 347 1.15 -24.83 4.64
CA GLY A 347 0.67 -26.02 5.36
C GLY A 347 0.63 -25.89 6.88
N GLU A 348 1.29 -24.88 7.46
CA GLU A 348 1.23 -24.55 8.88
C GLU A 348 0.33 -23.32 9.12
N HIS A 349 0.60 -22.24 8.40
CA HIS A 349 -0.07 -20.96 8.61
C HIS A 349 -1.23 -20.70 7.63
N TYR A 350 -1.23 -21.39 6.48
CA TYR A 350 -2.25 -21.26 5.45
C TYR A 350 -2.36 -22.54 4.60
N LEU A 351 -3.46 -22.66 3.86
CA LEU A 351 -3.69 -23.74 2.89
C LEU A 351 -3.02 -23.36 1.56
N PRO A 352 -1.93 -24.04 1.16
CA PRO A 352 -1.18 -23.67 -0.02
C PRO A 352 -1.90 -24.10 -1.31
N VAL A 353 -1.84 -23.24 -2.32
CA VAL A 353 -2.24 -23.52 -3.70
C VAL A 353 -0.99 -23.40 -4.56
N ARG A 354 -0.69 -24.43 -5.35
CA ARG A 354 0.41 -24.44 -6.30
C ARG A 354 -0.04 -23.81 -7.62
N GLN A 355 0.93 -23.36 -8.41
CA GLN A 355 0.67 -22.71 -9.71
C GLN A 355 0.48 -23.70 -10.87
N ASP A 356 0.42 -25.01 -10.60
CA ASP A 356 0.55 -26.10 -11.57
C ASP A 356 -0.68 -26.35 -12.46
#